data_AF-A0AB33TCK8-F1
#
_entry.id   AF-A0AB33TCK8-F1
#
_cell.length_a   1.000
_cell.length_b   1.000
_cell.length_c   1.000
_cell.angle_alpha   90.00
_cell.angle_beta   90.00
_cell.angle_gamma   90.00
#
_symmetry.space_group_name_H-M   'P 1'
#
loop_
_entity.id
_entity.type
_entity.pdbx_description
1 polymer ?
#
loop_
_entity_poly.entity_id
_entity_poly.type
_entity_poly.pdbx_seq_one_letter_code
_entity_poly.pdbx_strand_id
1 'polypeptide(L)'
;MSALPESFTVSYDTWAGVTDRQTDPDNEPDIRPVTGTILFRYRVPSGWAFRAAEYDPRPTDFALDTFTARLDEGRLKQLDGTVNVKLIANTPLLAWDQPLYIDISFSNIVFNRGDRAWRNFAIVAPTTGGGTVNLTTVQRYPFLTPQQYEGWFQNHPAPV
;
A
#
# COMPACT_ATOMS: atom_id res chain seq x y z
N MET A 1 -2.81 24.77 16.41
CA MET A 1 -1.62 24.06 16.93
C MET A 1 -0.84 23.65 15.70
N SER A 2 0.49 23.77 15.67
CA SER A 2 1.26 23.25 14.54
C SER A 2 1.22 21.72 14.54
N ALA A 3 1.08 21.10 13.37
CA ALA A 3 0.84 19.66 13.21
C ALA A 3 1.93 19.01 12.35
N LEU A 4 2.39 17.82 12.77
CA LEU A 4 3.34 17.00 12.04
C LEU A 4 2.62 15.93 11.22
N PRO A 5 3.19 15.45 10.10
CA PRO A 5 2.64 14.33 9.34
C PRO A 5 2.58 13.09 10.23
N GLU A 6 1.40 12.51 10.30
CA GLU A 6 1.22 11.27 11.04
C GLU A 6 1.32 10.07 10.09
N SER A 7 1.86 8.98 10.61
CA SER A 7 1.98 7.73 9.86
C SER A 7 1.19 6.61 10.52
N PHE A 8 0.79 5.63 9.71
CA PHE A 8 0.24 4.35 10.15
C PHE A 8 1.10 3.21 9.63
N THR A 9 1.07 2.08 10.33
CA THR A 9 1.79 0.88 9.95
C THR A 9 0.93 0.04 9.02
N VAL A 10 1.51 -0.52 7.96
CA VAL A 10 0.87 -1.53 7.12
C VAL A 10 1.56 -2.87 7.36
N SER A 11 0.77 -3.89 7.68
CA SER A 11 1.24 -5.26 7.86
C SER A 11 0.60 -6.19 6.85
N TYR A 12 1.34 -7.24 6.48
CA TYR A 12 0.82 -8.30 5.64
C TYR A 12 1.63 -9.58 5.82
N ASP A 13 0.92 -10.68 6.04
CA ASP A 13 1.48 -12.03 6.09
C ASP A 13 0.74 -12.90 5.06
N THR A 14 1.50 -13.71 4.33
CA THR A 14 1.07 -14.37 3.10
C THR A 14 1.64 -15.77 3.00
N TRP A 15 0.76 -16.70 2.60
CA TRP A 15 1.09 -18.10 2.41
C TRP A 15 0.43 -18.59 1.13
N ALA A 16 1.10 -19.49 0.43
CA ALA A 16 0.56 -20.20 -0.72
C ALA A 16 0.31 -21.66 -0.34
N GLY A 17 -0.91 -22.14 -0.61
CA GLY A 17 -1.19 -23.56 -0.68
C GLY A 17 -0.68 -24.12 -2.01
N VAL A 18 0.06 -25.22 -1.94
CA VAL A 18 0.75 -25.83 -3.08
C VAL A 18 0.41 -27.30 -3.09
N THR A 19 -0.37 -27.76 -4.07
CA THR A 19 -0.60 -29.20 -4.28
C THR A 19 0.71 -29.88 -4.68
N ASP A 20 1.01 -31.03 -4.07
CA ASP A 20 2.23 -31.78 -4.37
C ASP A 20 2.32 -32.16 -5.85
N ARG A 21 3.55 -32.20 -6.34
CA ARG A 21 3.93 -32.70 -7.66
C ARG A 21 4.95 -33.82 -7.49
N GLN A 22 4.41 -35.02 -7.22
CA GLN A 22 5.06 -36.32 -7.40
C GLN A 22 6.23 -36.67 -6.46
N THR A 23 6.47 -35.92 -5.37
CA THR A 23 7.71 -36.10 -4.57
C THR A 23 7.51 -36.51 -3.13
N ASP A 24 6.29 -36.45 -2.59
CA ASP A 24 6.01 -37.03 -1.27
C ASP A 24 4.97 -38.18 -1.36
N PRO A 25 4.97 -39.11 -0.37
CA PRO A 25 4.11 -40.27 -0.39
C PRO A 25 2.69 -40.04 0.16
N ASP A 26 2.40 -38.89 0.78
CA ASP A 26 1.09 -38.58 1.37
C ASP A 26 0.21 -37.72 0.45
N ASN A 27 0.81 -37.03 -0.54
CA ASN A 27 0.15 -36.23 -1.57
C ASN A 27 -0.71 -35.09 -0.98
N GLU A 28 -0.38 -34.63 0.23
CA GLU A 28 -1.05 -33.52 0.90
C GLU A 28 -0.58 -32.15 0.35
N PRO A 29 -1.42 -31.09 0.41
CA PRO A 29 -1.00 -29.76 0.03
C PRO A 29 0.03 -29.16 1.00
N ASP A 30 1.13 -28.67 0.45
CA ASP A 30 2.16 -27.91 1.14
C ASP A 30 1.75 -26.46 1.40
N ILE A 31 2.25 -25.88 2.50
CA ILE A 31 2.22 -24.44 2.72
C ILE A 31 3.61 -23.85 2.47
N ARG A 32 3.71 -22.92 1.52
CA ARG A 32 4.96 -22.27 1.14
C ARG A 32 4.87 -20.75 1.31
N PRO A 33 5.94 -20.08 1.74
CA PRO A 33 5.97 -18.62 1.80
C PRO A 33 5.90 -18.02 0.38
N VAL A 34 5.30 -16.84 0.29
CA VAL A 34 5.25 -16.05 -0.95
C VAL A 34 6.34 -14.99 -0.92
N THR A 35 7.04 -14.84 -2.04
CA THR A 35 8.01 -13.75 -2.27
C THR A 35 7.50 -12.85 -3.39
N GLY A 36 7.82 -11.57 -3.34
CA GLY A 36 7.33 -10.63 -4.34
C GLY A 36 7.70 -9.18 -4.10
N THR A 37 7.34 -8.32 -5.05
CA THR A 37 7.45 -6.86 -4.93
C THR A 37 6.06 -6.27 -4.72
N ILE A 38 5.96 -5.29 -3.83
CA ILE A 38 4.73 -4.54 -3.56
C ILE A 38 5.02 -3.05 -3.75
N LEU A 39 4.19 -2.39 -4.54
CA LEU A 39 4.22 -0.94 -4.72
C LEU A 39 2.98 -0.32 -4.08
N PHE A 40 3.18 0.71 -3.26
CA PHE A 40 2.13 1.53 -2.65
C PHE A 40 2.11 2.90 -3.30
N ARG A 41 0.97 3.33 -3.84
CA ARG A 41 0.81 4.62 -4.51
C ARG A 41 -0.44 5.34 -4.04
N TYR A 42 -0.31 6.59 -3.60
CA TYR A 42 -1.46 7.43 -3.28
C TYR A 42 -2.18 7.87 -4.56
N ARG A 43 -3.52 7.85 -4.54
CA ARG A 43 -4.33 8.41 -5.62
C ARG A 43 -4.49 9.91 -5.44
N VAL A 44 -3.51 10.63 -5.93
CA VAL A 44 -3.52 12.09 -6.03
C VAL A 44 -3.25 12.48 -7.48
N PRO A 45 -3.64 13.70 -7.92
CA PRO A 45 -3.28 14.18 -9.25
C PRO A 45 -1.76 14.10 -9.50
N SER A 46 -1.36 13.93 -10.75
CA SER A 46 0.06 13.93 -11.11
C SER A 46 0.69 15.28 -10.75
N GLY A 47 1.85 15.23 -10.07
CA GLY A 47 2.54 16.43 -9.56
C GLY A 47 1.85 17.12 -8.37
N TRP A 48 0.87 16.48 -7.74
CA TRP A 48 0.15 17.05 -6.60
C TRP A 48 1.03 17.17 -5.36
N ALA A 49 0.89 18.32 -4.69
CA ALA A 49 1.37 18.51 -3.33
C ALA A 49 0.22 19.06 -2.47
N PHE A 50 0.09 18.54 -1.26
CA PHE A 50 -0.90 18.98 -0.29
C PHE A 50 -0.44 20.29 0.35
N ARG A 51 -1.38 21.21 0.57
CA ARG A 51 -1.11 22.47 1.26
C ARG A 51 -1.18 22.26 2.76
N ALA A 52 -0.04 21.94 3.37
CA ALA A 52 0.07 21.72 4.80
C ALA A 52 0.23 23.08 5.53
N ALA A 53 -0.87 23.85 5.58
CA ALA A 53 -0.89 25.21 6.13
C ALA A 53 -0.54 25.27 7.63
N GLU A 54 -0.78 24.18 8.36
CA GLU A 54 -0.49 24.09 9.80
C GLU A 54 0.82 23.33 10.10
N TYR A 55 1.65 23.05 9.09
CA TYR A 55 2.91 22.31 9.27
C TYR A 55 3.91 23.05 10.16
N ASP A 56 4.58 22.31 11.05
CA ASP A 56 5.69 22.80 11.89
C ASP A 56 7.06 22.48 11.25
N PRO A 57 8.01 23.42 11.13
CA PRO A 57 8.09 24.74 11.76
C PRO A 57 7.43 25.89 10.98
N ARG A 58 6.97 25.65 9.75
CA ARG A 58 6.30 26.66 8.92
C ARG A 58 5.40 25.98 7.88
N PRO A 59 4.33 26.66 7.42
CA PRO A 59 3.50 26.17 6.32
C PRO A 59 4.34 25.73 5.11
N THR A 60 3.97 24.59 4.51
CA THR A 60 4.70 24.03 3.36
C THR A 60 3.77 23.27 2.42
N ASP A 61 4.22 23.05 1.20
CA ASP A 61 3.68 22.00 0.34
C ASP A 61 4.27 20.65 0.77
N PHE A 62 3.42 19.62 0.82
CA PHE A 62 3.77 18.27 1.25
C PHE A 62 3.42 17.28 0.14
N ALA A 63 4.41 16.66 -0.48
CA ALA A 63 4.19 15.65 -1.51
C ALA A 63 4.20 14.24 -0.89
N LEU A 64 3.36 13.34 -1.42
CA LEU A 64 3.36 11.93 -1.06
C LEU A 64 4.06 11.13 -2.15
N ASP A 65 5.12 10.42 -1.79
CA ASP A 65 5.85 9.56 -2.71
C ASP A 65 5.22 8.16 -2.82
N THR A 66 5.55 7.46 -3.90
CA THR A 66 5.29 6.04 -4.06
C THR A 66 6.30 5.24 -3.23
N PHE A 67 5.84 4.22 -2.51
CA PHE A 67 6.72 3.38 -1.69
C PHE A 67 6.85 1.97 -2.26
N THR A 68 8.09 1.46 -2.38
CA THR A 68 8.36 0.08 -2.82
C THR A 68 8.79 -0.77 -1.63
N ALA A 69 8.14 -1.93 -1.50
CA ALA A 69 8.42 -2.94 -0.49
C ALA A 69 8.54 -4.33 -1.14
N ARG A 70 8.81 -5.35 -0.32
CA ARG A 70 8.85 -6.74 -0.75
C ARG A 70 8.05 -7.64 0.18
N LEU A 71 7.53 -8.73 -0.39
CA LEU A 71 7.21 -9.93 0.37
C LEU A 71 8.48 -10.77 0.44
N ASP A 72 8.89 -11.10 1.64
CA ASP A 72 10.04 -11.94 1.91
C ASP A 72 9.67 -12.94 3.01
N GLU A 73 9.80 -14.22 2.69
CA GLU A 73 9.29 -15.33 3.51
C GLU A 73 7.81 -15.17 3.89
N GLY A 74 7.00 -14.68 2.95
CA GLY A 74 5.59 -14.44 3.16
C GLY A 74 5.27 -13.19 3.97
N ARG A 75 6.25 -12.39 4.40
CA ARG A 75 6.02 -11.19 5.23
C ARG A 75 6.34 -9.92 4.49
N LEU A 76 5.52 -8.90 4.68
CA LEU A 76 5.79 -7.55 4.17
C LEU A 76 6.99 -6.94 4.89
N LYS A 77 8.03 -6.62 4.12
CA LYS A 77 9.25 -5.96 4.57
C LYS A 77 9.61 -4.79 3.67
N GLN A 78 10.23 -3.78 4.25
CA GLN A 78 10.94 -2.74 3.51
C GLN A 78 12.17 -3.35 2.80
N LEU A 79 12.76 -2.58 1.88
CA LEU A 79 13.93 -3.04 1.12
C LEU A 79 15.16 -3.27 2.00
N ASP A 80 15.27 -2.57 3.13
CA ASP A 80 16.31 -2.77 4.15
C ASP A 80 16.08 -4.00 5.05
N GLY A 81 14.95 -4.70 4.90
CA GLY A 81 14.55 -5.85 5.70
C GLY A 81 13.69 -5.53 6.93
N THR A 82 13.44 -4.25 7.23
CA THR A 82 12.53 -3.84 8.32
C THR A 82 11.13 -4.39 8.07
N VAL A 83 10.55 -5.06 9.06
CA VAL A 83 9.20 -5.64 8.96
C VAL A 83 8.16 -4.53 8.99
N ASN A 84 7.12 -4.70 8.15
CA ASN A 84 6.05 -3.72 7.92
C ASN A 84 6.54 -2.42 7.28
N VAL A 85 5.60 -1.66 6.73
CA VAL A 85 5.88 -0.35 6.12
C VAL A 85 5.12 0.74 6.85
N LYS A 86 5.67 1.96 6.88
CA LYS A 86 4.96 3.14 7.38
C LYS A 86 4.50 3.98 6.21
N LEU A 87 3.22 4.33 6.21
CA LEU A 87 2.57 5.18 5.22
C LEU A 87 1.95 6.38 5.93
N ILE A 88 1.78 7.50 5.22
CA ILE A 88 1.19 8.73 5.74
C ILE A 88 -0.33 8.60 5.82
N ALA A 89 -0.88 8.96 6.98
CA ALA A 89 -2.32 8.99 7.23
C ALA A 89 -2.98 10.23 6.59
N ASN A 90 -4.28 10.14 6.29
CA ASN A 90 -5.08 11.25 5.80
C ASN A 90 -5.56 12.15 6.95
N THR A 91 -4.62 12.78 7.65
CA THR A 91 -4.92 13.66 8.79
C THR A 91 -5.34 15.06 8.33
N PRO A 92 -5.91 15.89 9.23
CA PRO A 92 -6.27 17.27 8.91
C PRO A 92 -5.12 18.11 8.34
N LEU A 93 -3.87 17.75 8.60
CA LEU A 93 -2.69 18.41 8.04
C LEU A 93 -2.69 18.41 6.50
N LEU A 94 -3.20 17.35 5.85
CA LEU A 94 -3.23 17.27 4.40
C LEU A 94 -4.36 18.09 3.76
N ALA A 95 -5.34 18.54 4.57
CA ALA A 95 -6.54 19.24 4.10
C ALA A 95 -7.29 18.51 2.95
N TRP A 96 -7.24 17.18 2.94
CA TRP A 96 -7.86 16.34 1.91
C TRP A 96 -9.19 15.77 2.40
N ASP A 97 -10.29 16.35 1.90
CA ASP A 97 -11.65 16.11 2.39
C ASP A 97 -12.33 14.85 1.82
N GLN A 98 -11.67 14.17 0.88
CA GLN A 98 -12.12 12.91 0.29
C GLN A 98 -11.39 11.70 0.91
N PRO A 99 -11.88 10.47 0.72
CA PRO A 99 -11.09 9.28 1.02
C PRO A 99 -9.76 9.28 0.25
N LEU A 100 -8.63 9.32 0.96
CA LEU A 100 -7.31 9.20 0.36
C LEU A 100 -7.00 7.72 0.07
N TYR A 101 -7.16 7.31 -1.18
CA TYR A 101 -6.89 5.93 -1.59
C TYR A 101 -5.39 5.67 -1.78
N ILE A 102 -4.97 4.45 -1.45
CA ILE A 102 -3.64 3.92 -1.72
C ILE A 102 -3.78 2.67 -2.57
N ASP A 103 -3.34 2.73 -3.82
CA ASP A 103 -3.20 1.60 -4.71
C ASP A 103 -2.03 0.72 -4.30
N ILE A 104 -2.30 -0.58 -4.19
CA ILE A 104 -1.33 -1.62 -3.89
C ILE A 104 -1.23 -2.54 -5.10
N SER A 105 -0.08 -2.53 -5.75
CA SER A 105 0.21 -3.42 -6.87
C SER A 105 1.28 -4.44 -6.54
N PHE A 106 1.04 -5.67 -6.96
CA PHE A 106 1.92 -6.81 -6.76
C PHE A 106 2.62 -7.13 -8.08
N SER A 107 3.93 -7.35 -8.01
CA SER A 107 4.73 -7.78 -9.15
C SER A 107 5.78 -8.80 -8.70
N ASN A 108 6.30 -9.58 -9.65
CA ASN A 108 7.32 -10.61 -9.39
C ASN A 108 6.91 -11.58 -8.27
N ILE A 109 5.62 -11.95 -8.23
CA ILE A 109 5.12 -12.87 -7.20
C ILE A 109 5.60 -14.27 -7.52
N VAL A 110 6.35 -14.86 -6.59
CA VAL A 110 6.94 -16.18 -6.72
C VAL A 110 6.51 -17.04 -5.54
N PHE A 111 5.96 -18.21 -5.85
CA PHE A 111 5.83 -19.32 -4.92
C PHE A 111 5.86 -20.63 -5.71
N ASN A 112 6.30 -21.71 -5.06
CA ASN A 112 6.49 -23.01 -5.72
C ASN A 112 7.32 -22.94 -7.02
N ARG A 113 8.46 -22.25 -6.97
CA ARG A 113 9.44 -22.12 -8.08
C ARG A 113 8.85 -21.58 -9.39
N GLY A 114 7.76 -20.85 -9.34
CA GLY A 114 7.16 -20.29 -10.55
C GLY A 114 6.55 -18.92 -10.32
N ASP A 115 6.48 -18.17 -11.41
CA ASP A 115 5.84 -16.86 -11.45
C ASP A 115 4.33 -16.99 -11.33
N ARG A 116 3.75 -16.10 -10.55
CA ARG A 116 2.34 -16.08 -10.20
C ARG A 116 1.84 -14.64 -10.25
N ALA A 117 0.53 -14.50 -10.24
CA ALA A 117 -0.13 -13.20 -10.19
C ALA A 117 -0.89 -13.07 -8.88
N TRP A 118 -0.83 -11.89 -8.28
CA TRP A 118 -1.76 -11.48 -7.23
C TRP A 118 -2.65 -10.38 -7.78
N ARG A 119 -3.93 -10.43 -7.42
CA ARG A 119 -4.85 -9.34 -7.72
C ARG A 119 -4.48 -8.08 -6.92
N ASN A 120 -4.23 -7.00 -7.66
CA ASN A 120 -4.05 -5.66 -7.10
C ASN A 120 -5.36 -5.15 -6.49
N PHE A 121 -5.24 -4.28 -5.49
CA PHE A 121 -6.38 -3.63 -4.85
C PHE A 121 -5.95 -2.27 -4.27
N ALA A 122 -6.91 -1.52 -3.75
CA ALA A 122 -6.63 -0.30 -2.99
C ALA A 122 -7.20 -0.37 -1.58
N ILE A 123 -6.66 0.48 -0.71
CA ILE A 123 -7.16 0.74 0.64
C ILE A 123 -7.42 2.23 0.82
N VAL A 124 -8.13 2.61 1.87
CA VAL A 124 -8.25 4.01 2.29
C VAL A 124 -7.25 4.26 3.41
N ALA A 125 -6.46 5.33 3.29
CA ALA A 125 -5.58 5.78 4.35
C ALA A 125 -6.41 6.18 5.59
N PRO A 126 -6.04 5.72 6.80
CA PRO A 126 -6.71 6.14 8.04
C PRO A 126 -6.68 7.66 8.22
N THR A 127 -7.66 8.21 8.93
CA THR A 127 -7.74 9.65 9.23
C THR A 127 -6.96 10.07 10.50
N THR A 128 -6.32 9.10 11.17
CA THR A 128 -5.48 9.29 12.36
C THR A 128 -4.24 8.41 12.24
N GLY A 129 -3.10 8.86 12.76
CA GLY A 129 -1.87 8.07 12.80
C GLY A 129 -1.81 7.01 13.89
N GLY A 130 -0.66 6.35 13.96
CA GLY A 130 -0.28 5.38 14.99
C GLY A 130 -0.87 3.98 14.83
N GLY A 131 -1.97 3.82 14.09
CA GLY A 131 -2.64 2.54 13.88
C GLY A 131 -1.87 1.54 13.01
N THR A 132 -2.33 0.28 13.02
CA THR A 132 -1.87 -0.76 12.09
C THR A 132 -3.02 -1.18 11.17
N VAL A 133 -2.79 -1.14 9.86
CA VAL A 133 -3.68 -1.64 8.82
C VAL A 133 -3.13 -2.97 8.32
N ASN A 134 -3.86 -4.06 8.59
CA ASN A 134 -3.50 -5.39 8.10
C ASN A 134 -4.14 -5.62 6.71
N LEU A 135 -3.32 -5.84 5.68
CA LEU A 135 -3.78 -6.03 4.30
C LEU A 135 -4.62 -7.31 4.09
N THR A 136 -4.59 -8.25 5.04
CA THR A 136 -5.42 -9.46 5.03
C THR A 136 -6.86 -9.18 5.45
N THR A 137 -7.08 -8.25 6.38
CA THR A 137 -8.43 -7.99 6.97
C THR A 137 -9.03 -6.64 6.57
N VAL A 138 -8.24 -5.73 6.01
CA VAL A 138 -8.70 -4.41 5.57
C VAL A 138 -9.76 -4.53 4.47
N GLN A 139 -10.71 -3.59 4.45
CA GLN A 139 -11.61 -3.43 3.31
C GLN A 139 -10.80 -3.07 2.05
N ARG A 140 -11.06 -3.82 0.97
CA ARG A 140 -10.38 -3.63 -0.32
C ARG A 140 -11.29 -2.91 -1.30
N TYR A 141 -10.70 -1.99 -2.05
CA TYR A 141 -11.33 -1.22 -3.11
C TYR A 141 -10.74 -1.62 -4.47
N PRO A 142 -11.44 -1.36 -5.59
CA PRO A 142 -10.91 -1.61 -6.92
C PRO A 142 -9.59 -0.85 -7.11
N PHE A 143 -8.55 -1.52 -7.60
CA PHE A 143 -7.30 -0.89 -8.04
C PHE A 143 -7.53 -0.05 -9.31
N LEU A 144 -6.84 1.09 -9.41
CA LEU A 144 -6.85 1.94 -10.60
C LEU A 144 -5.41 2.20 -11.06
N THR A 145 -5.17 2.16 -12.36
CA THR A 145 -3.89 2.61 -12.93
C THR A 145 -3.76 4.14 -12.84
N PRO A 146 -2.54 4.70 -12.92
CA PRO A 146 -2.33 6.15 -13.04
C PRO A 146 -3.23 6.83 -14.06
N GLN A 147 -3.29 6.26 -15.26
CA GLN A 147 -4.12 6.78 -16.35
C GLN A 147 -5.61 6.79 -15.99
N GLN A 148 -6.09 5.76 -15.28
CA GLN A 148 -7.50 5.65 -14.88
C GLN A 148 -7.88 6.68 -13.81
N TYR A 149 -7.07 6.86 -12.77
CA TYR A 149 -7.40 7.85 -11.73
C TYR A 149 -7.07 9.28 -12.16
N GLU A 150 -6.09 9.51 -13.04
CA GLU A 150 -5.86 10.83 -13.65
C GLU A 150 -7.07 11.30 -14.46
N GLY A 151 -7.69 10.42 -15.25
CA GLY A 151 -8.94 10.73 -15.96
C GLY A 151 -10.11 11.06 -15.02
N TRP A 152 -10.12 10.51 -13.80
CA TRP A 152 -11.11 10.89 -12.79
C TRP A 152 -10.91 12.33 -12.30
N PHE A 153 -9.66 12.70 -12.00
CA PHE A 153 -9.31 14.06 -11.53
C PHE A 153 -9.52 15.15 -12.59
N GLN A 154 -9.52 14.80 -13.87
CA GLN A 154 -9.93 15.73 -14.94
C GLN A 154 -11.39 16.18 -14.82
N ASN A 155 -12.26 15.33 -14.27
CA ASN A 155 -13.70 15.58 -14.11
C ASN A 155 -14.08 15.94 -12.66
N HIS A 156 -13.20 15.65 -11.69
CA HIS A 156 -13.38 15.90 -10.26
C HIS A 156 -12.11 16.56 -9.74
N PRO A 157 -11.98 17.90 -9.88
CA PRO A 157 -10.76 18.59 -9.47
C PRO A 157 -10.50 18.35 -7.98
N ALA A 158 -9.23 18.12 -7.65
CA ALA A 158 -8.80 17.94 -6.28
C ALA A 158 -9.12 19.18 -5.42
N PRO A 159 -9.38 19.01 -4.11
CA PRO A 159 -9.61 20.13 -3.19
C PRO A 159 -8.45 21.12 -3.23
N VAL A 160 -8.78 22.42 -3.26
CA VAL A 160 -7.81 23.52 -3.40
C VAL A 160 -7.26 23.97 -2.06
#